data_AF-A0A436QVR2-F1
#
_entry.id   AF-A0A436QVR2-F1
#
_cell.length_a   1.000
_cell.length_b   1.000
_cell.length_c   1.000
_cell.angle_alpha   90.00
_cell.angle_beta   90.00
_cell.angle_gamma   90.00
#
_symmetry.space_group_name_H-M   'P 1'
#
loop_
_entity.id
_entity.type
_entity.pdbx_description
1 polymer ?
#
loop_
_entity_poly.entity_id
_entity_poly.type
_entity_poly.pdbx_seq_one_letter_code
_entity_poly.pdbx_strand_id
1 'polypeptide(L)' 'MIFERIAPEQHDTLDGVPEPAETPRLIGHATAAGMLAGAYRAGKLPHALIFAGPLGIGKAT' A
#
# COMPACT_ATOMS: atom_id res chain seq x y z
N MET A 1 5.92 22.20 3.55
CA MET A 1 5.03 21.49 4.48
C MET A 1 5.91 20.54 5.26
N ILE A 2 6.05 20.72 6.57
CA ILE A 2 6.82 19.81 7.42
C ILE A 2 5.91 18.62 7.69
N PHE A 3 6.30 17.47 7.15
CA PHE A 3 5.70 16.18 7.44
C PHE A 3 6.34 15.64 8.71
N GLU A 4 5.53 15.22 9.68
CA GLU A 4 5.99 14.53 10.88
C GLU A 4 5.82 13.03 10.66
N ARG A 5 6.93 12.29 10.69
CA ARG A 5 6.93 10.83 10.52
C ARG A 5 6.42 10.17 11.79
N ILE A 6 5.32 9.43 11.67
CA ILE A 6 4.67 8.65 12.72
C ILE A 6 4.94 7.14 12.58
N ALA A 7 5.30 6.68 11.38
CA ALA A 7 5.71 5.29 11.15
C ALA A 7 7.22 5.09 11.38
N PRO A 8 7.64 3.91 11.87
CA PRO A 8 9.07 3.60 12.00
C PRO A 8 9.74 3.53 10.62
N GLU A 9 11.01 3.91 10.55
CA GLU A 9 11.81 3.77 9.33
C GLU A 9 11.96 2.29 8.93
N GLN A 10 11.92 2.05 7.63
CA GLN A 10 12.04 0.76 6.97
C GLN A 10 13.22 0.76 5.99
N HIS A 11 13.53 -0.41 5.45
CA HIS A 11 14.65 -0.58 4.53
C HIS A 11 14.52 0.24 3.24
N ASP A 12 13.30 0.58 2.84
CA ASP A 12 12.95 1.35 1.64
C ASP A 12 12.44 2.77 1.96
N THR A 13 12.66 3.26 3.18
CA THR A 13 12.36 4.64 3.56
C THR A 13 13.10 5.64 2.68
N LEU A 14 12.37 6.68 2.27
CA LEU A 14 12.89 7.79 1.48
C LEU A 14 12.75 9.12 2.24
N ASP A 15 13.76 9.97 2.14
CA ASP A 15 13.76 11.30 2.75
C ASP A 15 12.67 12.19 2.16
N GLY A 16 11.87 12.81 3.03
CA GLY A 16 10.77 13.70 2.64
C GLY A 16 9.55 12.99 2.04
N VAL A 17 9.53 11.65 2.01
CA VAL A 17 8.39 10.84 1.56
C VAL A 17 7.76 10.15 2.77
N PRO A 18 6.43 10.27 2.96
CA PRO A 18 5.71 9.50 3.97
C PRO A 18 5.77 8.00 3.69
N GLU A 19 5.82 7.20 4.75
CA GLU A 19 5.69 5.75 4.64
C GLU A 19 4.31 5.35 4.11
N PRO A 20 4.19 4.18 3.46
CA PRO A 20 2.92 3.61 3.02
C PRO A 20 1.80 3.66 4.09
N ALA A 21 2.14 3.27 5.33
CA ALA A 21 1.19 3.22 6.45
C ALA A 21 0.64 4.60 6.86
N GLU A 22 1.32 5.67 6.47
CA GLU A 22 0.96 7.07 6.78
C GLU A 22 0.05 7.67 5.69
N THR A 23 -0.14 6.94 4.58
CA THR A 23 -0.96 7.35 3.44
C THR A 23 -2.14 6.38 3.25
N PRO A 24 -3.17 6.41 4.12
CA PRO A 24 -4.27 5.43 4.08
C PRO A 24 -5.19 5.56 2.85
N ARG A 25 -5.03 6.63 2.06
CA ARG A 25 -5.87 6.91 0.90
C ARG A 25 -5.24 6.35 -0.37
N LEU A 26 -5.79 5.24 -0.86
CA LEU A 26 -5.42 4.64 -2.14
C LEU A 26 -6.28 5.19 -3.29
N ILE A 27 -5.65 5.63 -4.37
CA ILE A 27 -6.31 6.26 -5.53
C ILE A 27 -6.17 5.36 -6.76
N GLY A 28 -7.25 5.19 -7.53
CA GLY A 28 -7.23 4.50 -8.83
C GLY A 28 -7.30 2.96 -8.78
N HIS A 29 -7.10 2.33 -7.62
CA HIS A 29 -7.04 0.87 -7.46
C HIS A 29 -8.30 0.23 -6.89
N ALA A 30 -9.47 0.86 -7.06
CA ALA A 30 -10.72 0.42 -6.41
C ALA A 30 -11.07 -1.05 -6.70
N THR A 31 -10.92 -1.51 -7.94
CA THR A 31 -11.20 -2.90 -8.33
C THR A 31 -10.27 -3.89 -7.65
N ALA A 32 -8.96 -3.63 -7.65
CA ALA A 32 -7.96 -4.50 -7.02
C ALA A 32 -8.14 -4.54 -5.49
N ALA A 33 -8.35 -3.37 -4.87
CA ALA A 33 -8.61 -3.26 -3.44
C ALA A 33 -9.90 -3.99 -3.04
N GLY A 34 -10.97 -3.88 -3.83
CA GLY A 34 -12.23 -4.59 -3.60
C GLY A 34 -12.07 -6.11 -3.67
N MET A 35 -11.34 -6.61 -4.67
CA MET A 35 -11.03 -8.04 -4.79
C MET A 35 -10.25 -8.55 -3.57
N LEU A 36 -9.20 -7.85 -3.16
CA LEU A 36 -8.36 -8.24 -2.02
C LEU A 36 -9.16 -8.21 -0.71
N ALA A 37 -9.91 -7.13 -0.46
CA ALA A 37 -10.75 -7.00 0.73
C ALA A 37 -11.86 -8.05 0.78
N GLY A 38 -12.44 -8.41 -0.36
CA GLY A 38 -13.42 -9.50 -0.47
C GLY A 38 -12.83 -10.85 -0.11
N ALA A 39 -11.66 -11.20 -0.66
CA ALA A 39 -10.96 -12.44 -0.36
C ALA A 39 -10.58 -12.54 1.13
N TYR A 40 -10.09 -11.44 1.72
CA TYR A 40 -9.80 -11.35 3.16
C TYR A 40 -11.05 -11.60 4.02
N ARG A 41 -12.14 -10.89 3.77
CA ARG A 41 -13.40 -11.05 4.52
C ARG A 41 -14.01 -12.45 4.40
N ALA A 42 -13.77 -13.13 3.28
CA ALA A 42 -14.22 -14.49 3.06
C ALA A 42 -13.32 -15.57 3.70
N GLY A 43 -12.18 -15.19 4.30
CA GLY A 43 -11.18 -16.15 4.78
C GLY A 43 -10.50 -16.93 3.65
N LYS A 44 -10.45 -16.35 2.44
CA LYS A 44 -9.93 -16.99 1.21
C LYS A 44 -8.75 -16.23 0.61
N LEU A 45 -7.89 -15.65 1.45
CA LEU A 45 -6.67 -15.04 0.96
C LEU A 45 -5.74 -16.10 0.35
N PRO A 46 -5.20 -15.87 -0.86
CA PRO A 46 -4.18 -16.74 -1.44
C PRO A 46 -2.90 -16.77 -0.58
N HIS A 47 -2.09 -17.80 -0.76
CA HIS A 47 -0.79 -17.92 -0.07
C HIS A 47 0.22 -16.84 -0.46
N ALA A 48 0.07 -16.23 -1.63
CA ALA A 48 0.93 -15.16 -2.11
C ALA A 48 0.11 -14.14 -2.90
N LEU A 49 0.52 -12.87 -2.82
CA LEU A 49 -0.02 -11.77 -3.60
C LEU A 49 1.10 -11.21 -4.48
N ILE A 50 0.78 -10.91 -5.74
CA ILE A 50 1.70 -10.28 -6.68
C ILE A 50 1.07 -8.97 -7.15
N PHE A 51 1.75 -7.87 -6.87
CA PHE A 51 1.37 -6.55 -7.35
C PHE A 51 2.27 -6.17 -8.52
N ALA A 52 1.68 -5.96 -9.70
CA ALA A 52 2.40 -5.65 -10.93
C ALA A 52 1.89 -4.34 -11.55
N GLY A 53 2.77 -3.62 -12.24
CA GLY A 53 2.43 -2.35 -12.89
C GLY A 53 3.61 -1.37 -12.94
N PRO A 54 3.43 -0.21 -13.59
CA PRO A 54 4.48 0.79 -13.77
C PRO A 54 5.15 1.25 -12.47
N LEU A 55 6.36 1.80 -12.58
CA LEU A 55 7.04 2.43 -11.44
C LEU A 55 6.16 3.55 -10.87
N GLY A 56 6.10 3.64 -9.53
CA GLY A 56 5.33 4.69 -8.86
C GLY A 56 3.80 4.51 -8.84
N ILE A 57 3.26 3.41 -9.38
CA ILE A 57 1.79 3.18 -9.40
C ILE A 57 1.18 2.85 -8.01
N GLY A 58 1.98 2.80 -6.94
CA GLY A 58 1.48 2.48 -5.58
C GLY A 58 1.39 0.98 -5.28
N LYS A 59 2.35 0.17 -5.76
CA LYS A 59 2.39 -1.29 -5.51
C LYS A 59 2.79 -1.67 -4.09
N ALA A 60 3.56 -0.81 -3.43
CA ALA A 60 4.05 -0.98 -2.06
C ALA A 60 3.22 -0.17 -1.04
N THR A 61 2.08 0.38 -1.48
CA THR A 61 1.15 1.17 -0.67
C THR A 61 0.02 0.29 -0.19
#